data_AF-A0A1U8IDG3-F1
#
_entry.id   AF-A0A1U8IDG3-F1
#
_cell.length_a   1.000
_cell.length_b   1.000
_cell.length_c   1.000
_cell.angle_alpha   90.00
_cell.angle_beta   90.00
_cell.angle_gamma   90.00
#
_symmetry.space_group_name_H-M   'P 1'
#
loop_
_entity.id
_entity.type
_entity.pdbx_description
1 polymer ?
#
loop_
_entity_poly.entity_id
_entity_poly.type
_entity_poly.pdbx_seq_one_letter_code
_entity_poly.pdbx_strand_id
1 'polypeptide(L)'
;MYVTRPLSLYRKSPNALEDEPPAEGPYSGYLVITDEEAEEQDTFCFGAIKRKAVEKLPFPQDKILNVVHSSEVEETMVTRVWFIPVLDQPLASNHYYVIRAKGR
;
A
#
# COMPACT_ATOMS: atom_id res chain seq x y z
N MET A 1 1.48 -4.91 -17.85
CA MET A 1 1.71 -6.04 -16.92
C MET A 1 2.25 -5.49 -15.60
N TYR A 2 1.91 -6.11 -14.47
CA TYR A 2 2.44 -5.68 -13.17
C TYR A 2 3.73 -6.41 -12.79
N VAL A 3 4.68 -5.67 -12.22
CA VAL A 3 5.90 -6.21 -11.59
C VAL A 3 5.79 -6.04 -10.08
N THR A 4 6.14 -7.07 -9.32
CA THR A 4 6.06 -7.02 -7.86
C THR A 4 7.31 -6.39 -7.24
N ARG A 5 7.10 -5.64 -6.15
CA ARG A 5 8.14 -5.03 -5.33
C ARG A 5 7.86 -5.33 -3.85
N PRO A 6 8.88 -5.65 -3.03
CA PRO A 6 8.68 -5.89 -1.61
C PRO A 6 8.43 -4.58 -0.87
N LEU A 7 7.50 -4.58 0.08
CA LEU A 7 7.15 -3.39 0.86
C LEU A 7 8.31 -2.92 1.75
N SER A 8 9.10 -3.86 2.28
CA SER A 8 10.25 -3.56 3.15
C SER A 8 11.29 -2.65 2.48
N LEU A 9 11.46 -2.76 1.15
CA LEU A 9 12.39 -1.94 0.36
C LEU A 9 12.12 -0.45 0.55
N TYR A 10 10.87 -0.03 0.35
CA TYR A 10 10.47 1.38 0.43
C TYR A 10 10.42 1.89 1.87
N ARG A 11 10.15 1.01 2.86
CA ARG A 11 10.16 1.39 4.27
C ARG A 11 11.57 1.68 4.80
N LYS A 12 12.57 0.92 4.34
CA LYS A 12 13.97 1.12 4.71
C LYS A 12 14.63 2.27 3.98
N SER A 13 14.34 2.40 2.69
CA SER A 13 14.92 3.42 1.82
C SER A 13 13.79 4.20 1.14
N PRO A 14 13.32 5.30 1.75
CA PRO A 14 12.30 6.15 1.13
C PRO A 14 12.74 6.66 -0.25
N ASN A 15 14.03 6.91 -0.46
CA ASN A 15 14.58 7.34 -1.74
C ASN A 15 14.40 6.29 -2.85
N ALA A 16 14.34 5.00 -2.50
CA ALA A 16 14.10 3.94 -3.48
C ALA A 16 12.74 4.07 -4.17
N LEU A 17 11.77 4.78 -3.56
CA LEU A 17 10.48 5.06 -4.19
C LEU A 17 10.61 6.08 -5.32
N GLU A 18 11.40 7.15 -5.09
CA GLU A 18 11.65 8.23 -6.04
C GLU A 18 12.59 7.77 -7.17
N ASP A 19 13.55 6.91 -6.84
CA ASP A 19 14.51 6.35 -7.79
C ASP A 19 13.93 5.21 -8.64
N GLU A 20 12.74 4.69 -8.32
CA GLU A 20 12.10 3.61 -9.08
C GLU A 20 11.63 4.15 -10.44
N PRO A 21 12.17 3.65 -11.57
CA PRO A 21 11.72 4.07 -12.89
C PRO A 21 10.27 3.64 -13.12
N PRO A 22 9.57 4.19 -14.11
CA PRO A 22 8.32 3.59 -14.59
C PRO A 22 8.55 2.14 -15.01
N ALA A 23 7.52 1.31 -14.82
CA ALA A 23 7.60 -0.09 -15.22
C ALA A 23 7.86 -0.22 -16.74
N GLU A 24 8.52 -1.31 -17.12
CA GLU A 24 8.95 -1.51 -18.50
C GLU A 24 7.77 -1.86 -19.42
N GLY A 25 7.62 -1.05 -20.48
CA GLY A 25 6.63 -1.26 -21.54
C GLY A 25 5.28 -0.57 -21.28
N PRO A 26 4.44 -0.45 -22.31
CA PRO A 26 3.14 0.21 -22.20
C PRO A 26 2.16 -0.61 -21.33
N TYR A 27 1.27 0.09 -20.65
CA TYR A 27 0.28 -0.46 -19.73
C TYR A 27 0.92 -1.35 -18.65
N SER A 28 2.09 -0.95 -18.17
CA SER A 28 2.83 -1.65 -17.12
C SER A 28 2.82 -0.86 -15.80
N GLY A 29 3.06 -1.54 -14.69
CA GLY A 29 3.05 -0.89 -13.38
C GLY A 29 3.65 -1.76 -12.31
N TYR A 30 3.64 -1.27 -11.08
CA TYR A 30 4.15 -1.99 -9.92
C TYR A 30 3.03 -2.41 -8.98
N LEU A 31 3.21 -3.56 -8.32
CA LEU A 31 2.45 -3.94 -7.14
C LEU A 31 3.43 -4.08 -5.98
N VAL A 32 3.10 -3.48 -4.85
CA VAL A 32 3.88 -3.58 -3.62
C VAL A 32 3.27 -4.64 -2.75
N ILE A 33 4.05 -5.66 -2.40
CA ILE A 33 3.58 -6.85 -1.66
C ILE A 33 4.25 -6.87 -0.29
N THR A 34 3.50 -7.22 0.75
CA THR A 34 4.06 -7.45 2.08
C THR A 34 4.99 -8.67 2.04
N ASP A 35 6.27 -8.45 2.27
CA ASP A 35 7.28 -9.50 2.46
C ASP A 35 7.54 -9.75 3.96
N GLU A 36 8.23 -10.85 4.29
CA GLU A 36 8.49 -11.28 5.68
C GLU A 36 9.07 -10.16 6.54
N GLU A 37 10.00 -9.39 6.00
CA GLU A 37 10.63 -8.29 6.73
C GLU A 37 9.66 -7.12 6.99
N ALA A 38 8.75 -6.85 6.07
CA ALA A 38 7.70 -5.86 6.32
C ALA A 38 6.72 -6.34 7.40
N GLU A 39 6.44 -7.66 7.47
CA GLU A 39 5.64 -8.22 8.57
C GLU A 39 6.34 -8.10 9.92
N GLU A 40 7.65 -8.36 9.97
CA GLU A 40 8.45 -8.18 11.19
C GLU A 40 8.41 -6.72 11.66
N GLN A 41 8.56 -5.76 10.75
CA GLN A 41 8.46 -4.32 11.04
C GLN A 41 7.07 -3.90 11.56
N ASP A 42 6.03 -4.64 11.20
CA ASP A 42 4.66 -4.44 11.67
C ASP A 42 4.40 -5.17 13.00
N THR A 43 5.33 -5.96 13.52
CA THR A 43 5.21 -6.64 14.82
C THR A 43 6.06 -5.98 15.91
N PHE A 44 5.56 -5.96 17.14
CA PHE A 44 6.30 -5.52 18.32
C PHE A 44 5.92 -6.38 19.53
N CYS A 45 6.60 -6.19 20.67
CA CYS A 45 6.49 -7.06 21.85
C CYS A 45 6.75 -8.54 21.52
N PHE A 46 7.92 -8.84 20.95
CA PHE A 46 8.33 -10.22 20.57
C PHE A 46 7.32 -10.93 19.65
N GLY A 47 6.75 -10.21 18.69
CA GLY A 47 5.78 -10.77 17.73
C GLY A 47 4.34 -10.84 18.23
N ALA A 48 4.07 -10.49 19.50
CA ALA A 48 2.74 -10.64 20.09
C ALA A 48 1.73 -9.58 19.64
N ILE A 49 2.20 -8.38 19.28
CA ILE A 49 1.33 -7.26 18.89
C ILE A 49 1.64 -6.82 17.47
N LYS A 50 0.61 -6.71 16.63
CA LYS A 50 0.70 -6.25 15.24
C LYS A 50 0.19 -4.82 15.11
N ARG A 51 0.97 -3.94 14.48
CA ARG A 51 0.51 -2.66 13.96
C ARG A 51 -0.50 -2.92 12.85
N LYS A 52 -1.65 -2.26 12.96
CA LYS A 52 -2.78 -2.43 12.02
C LYS A 52 -2.93 -1.26 11.05
N ALA A 53 -2.32 -0.12 11.36
CA ALA A 53 -2.41 1.08 10.56
C ALA A 53 -1.30 1.11 9.50
N VAL A 54 -1.63 1.59 8.31
CA VAL A 54 -0.64 1.89 7.26
C VAL A 54 -0.39 3.40 7.30
N GLU A 55 0.79 3.79 7.77
CA GLU A 55 1.14 5.21 8.01
C GLU A 55 1.95 5.83 6.87
N LYS A 56 2.52 5.01 5.98
CA LYS A 56 3.43 5.45 4.92
C LYS A 56 3.09 4.80 3.60
N LEU A 57 3.40 5.52 2.53
CA LEU A 57 3.34 5.05 1.15
C LEU A 57 4.61 4.30 0.76
N PRO A 58 4.55 3.41 -0.24
CA PRO A 58 3.34 2.98 -0.97
C PRO A 58 2.45 2.01 -0.17
N PHE A 59 1.15 1.97 -0.48
CA PHE A 59 0.22 1.02 0.15
C PHE A 59 0.47 -0.42 -0.33
N PRO A 60 0.29 -1.46 0.53
CA PRO A 60 0.36 -2.86 0.11
C PRO A 60 -0.83 -3.26 -0.77
N GLN A 61 -0.55 -3.93 -1.89
CA GLN A 61 -1.54 -4.44 -2.86
C GLN A 61 -2.02 -5.86 -2.54
N ASP A 62 -1.42 -6.56 -1.60
CA ASP A 62 -1.86 -7.87 -1.10
C ASP A 62 -2.93 -7.77 0.01
N LYS A 63 -3.37 -6.54 0.36
CA LYS A 63 -4.29 -6.28 1.47
C LYS A 63 -5.45 -5.38 1.05
N ILE A 64 -6.62 -5.62 1.64
CA ILE A 64 -7.74 -4.68 1.64
C ILE A 64 -7.56 -3.76 2.85
N LEU A 65 -7.51 -2.45 2.61
CA LEU A 65 -7.34 -1.45 3.64
C LEU A 65 -8.67 -0.85 4.07
N ASN A 66 -8.75 -0.46 5.34
CA ASN A 66 -9.86 0.32 5.87
C ASN A 66 -9.48 1.81 5.79
N VAL A 67 -10.19 2.58 4.98
CA VAL A 67 -10.15 4.03 5.04
C VAL A 67 -11.16 4.48 6.07
N VAL A 68 -10.66 5.06 7.15
CA VAL A 68 -11.46 5.56 8.27
C VAL A 68 -11.61 7.05 8.12
N HIS A 69 -12.85 7.52 7.96
CA HIS A 69 -13.17 8.93 7.99
C HIS A 69 -13.89 9.23 9.31
N SER A 70 -13.20 9.95 10.19
CA SER A 70 -13.74 10.41 11.48
C SER A 70 -14.09 11.90 11.38
N SER A 71 -15.31 12.24 11.76
CA SER A 71 -15.79 13.62 11.91
C SER A 71 -16.20 13.83 13.36
N GLU A 72 -16.09 15.06 13.88
CA GLU A 72 -16.57 15.40 15.23
C GLU A 72 -18.09 15.35 15.33
N VAL A 73 -18.79 15.48 14.20
CA VAL A 73 -20.25 15.63 14.12
C VAL A 73 -20.93 14.37 13.62
N GLU A 74 -20.27 13.58 12.77
CA GLU A 74 -20.85 12.39 12.14
C GLU A 74 -20.23 11.10 12.68
N GLU A 75 -20.99 10.00 12.57
CA GLU A 75 -20.48 8.67 12.91
C GLU A 75 -19.24 8.32 12.06
N THR A 76 -18.29 7.61 12.68
CA THR A 76 -17.06 7.20 11.98
C THR A 76 -17.40 6.28 10.83
N MET A 77 -17.10 6.72 9.61
CA MET A 77 -17.34 5.93 8.40
C MET A 77 -16.10 5.11 8.07
N VAL A 78 -16.28 3.79 7.94
CA VAL A 78 -15.21 2.88 7.52
C VAL A 78 -15.51 2.35 6.11
N THR A 79 -14.63 2.64 5.17
CA THR A 79 -14.71 2.12 3.80
C THR A 79 -13.58 1.13 3.54
N ARG A 80 -13.95 -0.12 3.23
CA ARG A 80 -13.00 -1.15 2.80
C ARG A 80 -12.64 -0.91 1.33
N VAL A 81 -11.36 -0.76 1.05
CA VAL A 81 -10.86 -0.45 -0.30
C VAL A 81 -9.62 -1.25 -0.64
N TRP A 82 -9.45 -1.51 -1.93
CA TRP A 82 -8.24 -2.07 -2.49
C TRP A 82 -7.60 -1.03 -3.40
N PHE A 83 -6.35 -0.68 -3.12
CA PHE A 83 -5.58 0.33 -3.85
C PHE A 83 -4.68 -0.35 -4.88
N ILE A 84 -4.82 0.03 -6.14
CA ILE A 84 -4.02 -0.50 -7.24
C ILE A 84 -3.25 0.67 -7.88
N PRO A 85 -1.91 0.64 -7.91
CA PRO A 85 -1.12 1.67 -8.58
C PRO A 85 -1.52 1.83 -10.05
N VAL A 86 -1.63 3.08 -10.47
CA VAL A 86 -1.96 3.42 -11.85
C VAL A 86 -0.85 2.93 -12.79
N LEU A 87 -1.25 2.40 -13.95
CA LEU A 87 -0.31 1.95 -14.98
C LEU A 87 0.38 3.14 -15.64
N ASP A 88 1.57 2.89 -16.20
CA ASP A 88 2.39 3.88 -16.93
C ASP A 88 2.81 5.08 -16.07
N GLN A 89 2.80 4.91 -14.74
CA GLN A 89 3.23 5.91 -13.78
C GLN A 89 4.23 5.30 -12.78
N PRO A 90 5.24 6.07 -12.33
CA PRO A 90 6.13 5.62 -11.27
C PRO A 90 5.36 5.50 -9.94
N LEU A 91 5.84 4.64 -9.03
CA LEU A 91 5.23 4.49 -7.70
C LEU A 91 5.25 5.80 -6.89
N ALA A 92 6.29 6.63 -7.06
CA ALA A 92 6.41 7.96 -6.44
C ALA A 92 5.26 8.92 -6.79
N SER A 93 4.54 8.66 -7.89
CA SER A 93 3.35 9.45 -8.22
C SER A 93 2.26 9.36 -7.15
N ASN A 94 2.24 8.28 -6.35
CA ASN A 94 1.22 8.03 -5.33
C ASN A 94 -0.23 8.07 -5.89
N HIS A 95 -0.41 7.74 -7.17
CA HIS A 95 -1.71 7.65 -7.81
C HIS A 95 -2.20 6.19 -7.81
N TYR A 96 -3.45 6.01 -7.36
CA TYR A 96 -4.06 4.70 -7.24
C TYR A 96 -5.47 4.69 -7.81
N TYR A 97 -5.83 3.62 -8.52
CA TYR A 97 -7.21 3.22 -8.67
C TYR A 97 -7.71 2.65 -7.34
N VAL A 98 -8.95 2.99 -6.97
CA VAL A 98 -9.57 2.55 -5.71
C VAL A 98 -10.76 1.67 -6.02
N ILE A 99 -10.70 0.42 -5.58
CA ILE A 99 -11.81 -0.53 -5.68
C ILE A 99 -12.48 -0.66 -4.31
N ARG A 100 -13.77 -0.36 -4.21
CA ARG A 100 -14.52 -0.59 -2.97
C ARG A 100 -14.73 -2.08 -2.76
N ALA A 101 -14.12 -2.63 -1.71
CA ALA A 101 -14.17 -4.04 -1.36
C ALA A 101 -15.42 -4.36 -0.52
N LYS A 102 -16.60 -4.08 -1.07
CA LYS A 102 -17.89 -4.32 -0.40
C LYS A 102 -18.44 -5.75 -0.55
N GLY A 103 -17.73 -6.63 -1.27
CA GLY A 103 -18.23 -7.97 -1.58
C GLY A 103 -19.59 -7.94 -2.29
N ARG A 104 -20.17 -9.12 -2.49
CA ARG A 104 -21.62 -9.30 -2.66
C ARG A 104 -22.13 -10.05 -1.45
#